data_AF-A0A5A7U868-F1
#
_entry.id   AF-A0A5A7U868-F1
#
_cell.length_a   1.000
_cell.length_b   1.000
_cell.length_c   1.000
_cell.angle_alpha   90.00
_cell.angle_beta   90.00
_cell.angle_gamma   90.00
#
_symmetry.space_group_name_H-M   'P 1'
#
loop_
_entity.id
_entity.type
_entity.pdbx_description
1 polymer ?
#
loop_
_entity_poly.entity_id
_entity_poly.type
_entity_poly.pdbx_seq_one_letter_code
_entity_poly.pdbx_strand_id
1 'polypeptide(L)'
;MKCCKHRCVDTDSDIKNCGYCGKICPFPQQCCGGFCVDTNNNRFNCGKCGNRCPFRVRCVYGMCGYDEPDPPRPPKEWWKPPQSPKDRHCPPPANVGEELFY
;
A
#
# COMPACT_ATOMS: atom_id res chain seq x y z
N MET A 1 8.60 8.38 -17.06
CA MET A 1 7.74 8.36 -18.26
C MET A 1 8.57 8.15 -19.52
N LYS A 2 8.29 7.10 -20.30
CA LYS A 2 8.93 6.82 -21.60
C LYS A 2 7.88 6.64 -22.70
N CYS A 3 8.27 6.89 -23.95
CA CYS A 3 7.40 6.63 -25.09
C CYS A 3 7.54 5.17 -25.55
N CYS A 4 6.41 4.44 -25.60
CA CYS A 4 6.32 3.07 -26.09
C CYS A 4 5.20 2.99 -27.12
N LYS A 5 5.53 2.67 -28.38
CA LYS A 5 4.55 2.53 -29.49
C LYS A 5 3.55 3.71 -29.56
N HIS A 6 4.08 4.93 -29.59
CA HIS A 6 3.31 6.19 -29.62
C HIS A 6 2.42 6.46 -28.38
N ARG A 7 2.68 5.79 -27.25
CA ARG A 7 2.03 6.06 -25.96
C ARG A 7 3.06 6.39 -24.89
N CYS A 8 2.73 7.31 -23.99
CA CYS A 8 3.50 7.54 -22.79
C CYS A 8 3.16 6.46 -21.76
N VAL A 9 4.17 5.75 -21.26
CA VAL A 9 4.03 4.78 -20.17
C VAL A 9 5.00 5.11 -19.06
N ASP A 10 4.62 4.77 -17.83
CA ASP A 10 5.52 4.88 -16.70
C ASP A 10 6.29 3.58 -16.50
N THR A 11 7.54 3.55 -16.93
CA THR A 11 8.36 2.36 -16.77
C THR A 11 8.74 2.06 -15.32
N ASP A 12 8.50 3.00 -14.39
CA ASP A 12 8.92 2.82 -13.00
C ASP A 12 7.85 2.14 -12.15
N SER A 13 6.59 2.14 -12.60
CA SER A 13 5.43 1.62 -11.86
C SER A 13 4.50 0.74 -12.69
N ASP A 14 4.55 0.80 -14.03
CA ASP A 14 3.70 -0.03 -14.89
C ASP A 14 4.21 -1.48 -14.93
N ILE A 15 3.38 -2.39 -14.42
CA ILE A 15 3.63 -3.84 -14.39
C ILE A 15 3.88 -4.45 -15.78
N LYS A 16 3.37 -3.84 -16.86
CA LYS A 16 3.51 -4.33 -18.24
C LYS A 16 4.69 -3.70 -18.99
N ASN A 17 5.33 -2.68 -18.40
CA ASN A 17 6.39 -1.90 -19.04
C ASN A 17 7.55 -1.61 -18.06
N CYS A 18 7.84 -2.52 -17.13
CA CYS A 18 8.74 -2.25 -16.02
C CYS A 18 10.21 -2.10 -16.46
N GLY A 19 10.82 -0.94 -16.26
CA GLY A 19 12.17 -0.58 -16.72
C GLY A 19 12.28 -0.29 -18.23
N TYR A 20 11.57 -1.04 -19.07
CA TYR A 20 11.46 -0.82 -20.52
C TYR A 20 10.13 -1.33 -21.11
N CYS A 21 9.80 -0.83 -22.30
CA CYS A 21 8.56 -1.15 -23.00
C CYS A 21 8.35 -2.65 -23.17
N GLY A 22 7.17 -3.15 -22.80
CA GLY A 22 6.78 -4.55 -22.97
C GLY A 22 7.41 -5.53 -21.97
N LYS A 23 8.21 -5.07 -21.00
CA LYS A 23 8.67 -5.93 -19.91
C LYS A 23 7.54 -6.13 -18.90
N ILE A 24 6.99 -7.33 -18.88
CA ILE A 24 5.95 -7.71 -17.93
C ILE A 24 6.59 -8.32 -16.68
N CYS A 25 6.22 -7.81 -15.51
CA CYS A 25 6.57 -8.48 -14.25
C CYS A 25 5.70 -9.73 -14.05
N PRO A 26 6.29 -10.90 -13.76
CA PRO A 26 5.52 -12.12 -13.52
C PRO A 26 4.75 -12.01 -12.20
N PHE A 27 3.54 -12.57 -12.16
CA PHE A 27 2.81 -12.70 -10.90
C PHE A 27 3.63 -13.56 -9.90
N PRO A 28 3.76 -13.17 -8.62
CA PRO A 28 3.06 -12.10 -7.90
C PRO A 28 3.84 -10.77 -7.76
N GLN A 29 4.80 -10.50 -8.63
CA GLN A 29 5.67 -9.31 -8.54
C GLN A 29 4.97 -8.03 -9.00
N GLN A 30 5.42 -6.90 -8.47
CA GLN A 30 5.02 -5.55 -8.88
C GLN A 30 6.20 -4.80 -9.49
N CYS A 31 5.94 -3.75 -10.26
CA CYS A 31 6.98 -2.86 -10.75
C CYS A 31 7.29 -1.79 -9.70
N CYS A 32 8.50 -1.83 -9.14
CA CYS A 32 8.99 -0.86 -8.18
C CYS A 32 10.28 -0.20 -8.71
N GLY A 33 10.19 1.05 -9.13
CA GLY A 33 11.34 1.82 -9.61
C GLY A 33 12.00 1.21 -10.85
N GLY A 34 11.20 0.57 -11.72
CA GLY A 34 11.68 -0.07 -12.94
C GLY A 34 12.20 -1.49 -12.76
N PHE A 35 12.07 -2.05 -11.56
CA PHE A 35 12.42 -3.44 -11.25
C PHE A 35 11.19 -4.23 -10.82
N CYS A 36 11.12 -5.48 -11.27
CA CYS A 36 10.09 -6.38 -10.78
C CYS A 36 10.48 -6.88 -9.40
N VAL A 37 9.63 -6.61 -8.41
CA VAL A 37 9.87 -6.90 -7.00
C VAL A 37 8.72 -7.73 -6.45
N ASP A 38 9.05 -8.82 -5.79
CA ASP A 38 8.08 -9.60 -5.02
C ASP A 38 7.72 -8.86 -3.73
N THR A 39 6.58 -8.17 -3.75
CA THR A 39 6.09 -7.43 -2.57
C THR A 39 5.61 -8.36 -1.46
N ASN A 40 5.47 -9.67 -1.70
CA ASN A 40 5.01 -10.59 -0.67
C ASN A 40 6.12 -11.04 0.28
N ASN A 41 7.38 -10.99 -0.16
CA ASN A 41 8.53 -11.50 0.58
C ASN A 41 9.69 -10.50 0.68
N ASN A 42 9.66 -9.38 -0.05
CA ASN A 42 10.70 -8.38 0.02
C ASN A 42 10.51 -7.45 1.23
N ARG A 43 11.39 -7.57 2.23
CA ARG A 43 11.43 -6.71 3.43
C ARG A 43 11.52 -5.20 3.17
N PHE A 44 11.95 -4.78 1.99
CA PHE A 44 12.07 -3.36 1.62
C PHE A 44 10.90 -2.84 0.77
N ASN A 45 10.00 -3.74 0.34
CA ASN A 45 8.85 -3.43 -0.51
C ASN A 45 7.63 -4.25 -0.09
N CYS A 46 7.43 -4.46 1.20
CA CYS A 46 6.46 -5.42 1.71
C CYS A 46 5.02 -4.90 1.51
N GLY A 47 4.19 -5.63 0.78
CA GLY A 47 2.82 -5.25 0.41
C GLY A 47 2.71 -4.11 -0.62
N LYS A 48 3.69 -3.21 -0.68
CA LYS A 48 3.80 -2.15 -1.69
C LYS A 48 5.26 -1.68 -1.85
N CYS A 49 5.57 -1.08 -2.99
CA CYS A 49 6.88 -0.48 -3.25
C CYS A 49 7.29 0.54 -2.17
N GLY A 50 8.55 0.49 -1.75
CA GLY A 50 9.12 1.39 -0.74
C GLY A 50 8.69 1.10 0.71
N ASN A 51 7.81 0.13 0.95
CA ASN A 51 7.41 -0.21 2.32
C ASN A 51 8.43 -1.14 2.99
N ARG A 52 9.25 -0.57 3.88
CA ARG A 52 10.27 -1.30 4.60
C ARG A 52 9.76 -1.82 5.94
N CYS A 53 9.89 -3.11 6.18
CA CYS A 53 9.59 -3.71 7.48
C CYS A 53 10.60 -3.23 8.56
N PRO A 54 10.17 -3.19 9.84
CA PRO A 54 11.06 -2.85 10.95
C PRO A 54 12.30 -3.75 11.04
N PHE A 55 13.28 -3.33 11.85
CA PHE A 55 14.51 -4.10 12.00
C PHE A 55 14.22 -5.53 12.49
N ARG A 56 14.77 -6.51 11.77
CA ARG A 56 14.60 -7.96 12.00
C ARG A 56 13.19 -8.53 11.76
N VAL A 57 12.23 -7.71 11.31
CA VAL A 57 10.88 -8.19 10.97
C VAL A 57 10.83 -8.73 9.55
N ARG A 58 10.26 -9.92 9.37
CA ARG A 58 10.09 -10.57 8.06
C ARG A 58 8.87 -10.02 7.31
N CYS A 59 8.93 -10.10 5.99
CA CYS A 59 7.78 -9.88 5.12
C CYS A 59 7.25 -11.24 4.70
N VAL A 60 6.00 -11.53 5.03
CA VAL A 60 5.33 -12.79 4.68
C VAL A 60 3.92 -12.44 4.20
N TYR A 61 3.55 -12.95 3.02
CA TYR A 61 2.28 -12.63 2.33
C TYR A 61 2.00 -11.12 2.17
N GLY A 62 3.06 -10.30 2.07
CA GLY A 62 2.94 -8.85 1.93
C GLY A 62 2.67 -8.11 3.24
N MET A 63 2.82 -8.79 4.37
CA MET A 63 2.65 -8.24 5.71
C MET A 63 3.93 -8.37 6.52
N CYS A 64 4.34 -7.30 7.20
CA CYS A 64 5.46 -7.33 8.12
C CYS A 64 5.05 -8.05 9.41
N GLY A 65 5.80 -9.08 9.83
CA GLY A 65 5.61 -9.77 11.10
C GLY A 65 4.42 -10.74 11.13
N TYR A 66 3.95 -11.21 9.97
CA TYR A 66 2.84 -12.16 9.90
C TYR A 66 3.15 -13.53 10.52
N ASP A 67 4.42 -13.96 10.51
CA ASP A 67 4.90 -15.24 11.05
C ASP A 67 5.54 -15.14 12.44
N GLU A 68 5.52 -13.97 13.08
CA GLU A 68 6.13 -13.79 14.40
C GLU A 68 5.19 -14.28 15.53
N PRO A 69 5.66 -15.14 16.46
CA PRO A 69 4.92 -15.53 17.66
C PRO A 69 4.96 -14.35 18.65
N ASP A 70 4.04 -13.42 18.48
CA ASP A 70 4.02 -12.10 19.12
C ASP A 70 5.25 -11.21 18.78
N PRO A 71 5.05 -9.91 18.48
CA PRO A 71 6.18 -8.99 18.37
C PRO A 71 6.92 -8.93 19.73
N PRO A 72 8.24 -8.63 19.77
CA PRO A 72 8.81 -8.04 20.96
C PRO A 72 8.05 -6.73 21.19
N ARG A 73 7.02 -6.78 22.06
CA ARG A 73 6.31 -5.60 22.50
C ARG A 73 7.39 -4.62 22.97
N PRO A 74 7.51 -3.41 22.42
CA PRO A 74 8.24 -2.37 23.12
C PRO A 74 7.63 -2.28 24.53
N PRO A 75 8.40 -1.96 25.59
CA PRO A 75 7.81 -1.67 26.89
C PRO A 75 6.61 -0.76 26.66
N LYS A 76 5.46 -1.14 27.23
CA LYS A 76 4.12 -0.51 27.15
C LYS A 76 4.07 1.03 27.25
N GLU A 77 5.20 1.66 27.53
CA GLU A 77 5.42 3.07 27.78
C GLU A 77 5.71 3.88 26.50
N TRP A 78 6.22 3.24 25.42
CA TRP A 78 6.64 3.95 24.19
C TRP A 78 5.71 3.75 22.99
N TRP A 79 4.80 2.78 23.04
CA TRP A 79 3.79 2.61 22.00
C TRP A 79 2.49 3.29 22.44
N LYS A 80 2.31 4.55 22.03
CA LYS A 80 0.97 5.09 21.89
C LYS A 80 0.45 4.57 20.56
N PRO A 81 -0.62 3.75 20.52
CA PRO A 81 -1.26 3.43 19.25
C PRO A 81 -1.55 4.75 18.52
N PRO A 82 -1.31 4.86 17.21
CA PRO A 82 -1.91 5.95 16.46
C PRO A 82 -3.41 5.87 16.77
N GLN A 83 -3.95 6.90 17.41
CA GLN A 83 -5.40 6.98 17.61
C GLN A 83 -5.97 6.78 16.22
N SER A 84 -6.83 5.76 16.05
CA SER A 84 -7.63 5.69 14.84
C SER A 84 -8.19 7.10 14.62
N PRO A 85 -8.12 7.66 13.40
CA PRO A 85 -8.92 8.83 13.11
C PRO A 85 -10.32 8.41 13.52
N LYS A 86 -10.88 9.01 14.58
CA LYS A 86 -12.27 8.77 14.96
C LYS A 86 -13.02 8.93 13.67
N ASP A 87 -13.60 7.85 13.16
CA ASP A 87 -14.30 7.88 11.89
C ASP A 87 -15.21 9.10 11.95
N ARG A 88 -14.96 10.05 11.04
CA ARG A 88 -15.85 11.18 10.83
C ARG A 88 -17.14 10.54 10.35
N HIS A 89 -17.96 10.13 11.29
CA HIS A 89 -19.33 9.77 11.04
C HIS A 89 -19.91 10.99 10.35
N CYS A 90 -20.34 10.82 9.09
CA CYS A 90 -21.19 11.81 8.48
C CYS A 90 -22.35 12.07 9.45
N PRO A 91 -22.68 13.32 9.78
CA PRO A 91 -23.94 13.59 10.44
C PRO A 91 -25.07 12.98 9.58
N PRO A 92 -26.15 12.45 10.19
CA PRO A 92 -27.32 12.05 9.43
C PRO A 92 -27.79 13.24 8.56
N PRO A 93 -28.36 12.99 7.37
CA PRO A 93 -28.88 14.07 6.54
C PRO A 93 -29.83 14.92 7.38
N ALA A 94 -29.60 16.23 7.43
CA ALA A 94 -30.52 17.16 8.03
C ALA A 94 -31.88 16.98 7.36
N ASN A 95 -32.93 16.77 8.16
CA ASN A 95 -34.31 16.80 7.68
C ASN A 95 -34.50 18.08 6.87
N VAL A 96 -34.66 17.93 5.55
CA VAL A 96 -35.11 19.02 4.69
C VAL A 96 -36.56 19.29 5.11
N GLY A 97 -36.84 20.55 5.42
CA GLY A 97 -38.02 20.97 6.16
C GLY A 97 -39.35 20.42 5.64
N GLU A 98 -40.19 20.06 6.59
CA GLU A 98 -41.62 20.31 6.49
C GLU A 98 -41.85 21.83 6.31
N GLU A 99 -42.98 22.20 5.69
CA GLU A 99 -43.49 23.53 5.28
C GLU A 99 -43.38 23.81 3.76
N LEU A 100 -44.43 23.97 2.94
CA LEU A 100 -45.88 24.18 3.13
C LEU A 100 -46.65 23.66 1.89
N PHE A 101 -47.77 22.97 2.11
CA PHE A 101 -48.88 22.97 1.16
C PHE A 101 -49.78 24.15 1.53
N TYR A 102 -49.81 25.19 0.70
CA TYR A 102 -50.98 26.00 0.35
C TYR A 102 -50.64 26.92 -0.82
#